data_AF-A0A0E8ZY10-F1
#
_entry.id   AF-A0A0E8ZY10-F1
#
_cell.length_a   1.000
_cell.length_b   1.000
_cell.length_c   1.000
_cell.angle_alpha   90.00
_cell.angle_beta   90.00
_cell.angle_gamma   90.00
#
_symmetry.space_group_name_H-M   'P 1'
#
loop_
_entity.id
_entity.type
_entity.pdbx_description
1 polymer ?
#
loop_
_entity_poly.entity_id
_entity_poly.type
_entity_poly.pdbx_seq_one_letter_code
_entity_poly.pdbx_strand_id
1 'polypeptide(L)'
;MTDIQIELKRTGFPVKIGEVELWFDTSQESLMRFYDMEEELKRRLVQYELDVVSANINNKIERDGVTKEVVAGAIELEKKQLEIQYDLIFGDGTFDKLYSIYPDYNALNNALEQTAIMLHDKLEEVAEQHKTVVKERASHYLNKGKVTPIKNNKKQKKNKKK
;
A
#
# COMPACT_ATOMS: atom_id res chain seq x y z
N MET A 1 -30.36 19.96 -13.78
CA MET A 1 -30.06 19.30 -12.51
C MET A 1 -28.72 19.82 -12.06
N THR A 2 -28.58 20.20 -10.79
CA THR A 2 -27.29 20.65 -10.26
C THR A 2 -26.63 19.43 -9.64
N ASP A 3 -25.62 18.88 -10.31
CA ASP A 3 -24.93 17.69 -9.84
C ASP A 3 -24.21 17.98 -8.53
N ILE A 4 -24.27 17.03 -7.60
CA ILE A 4 -23.52 17.09 -6.34
C ILE A 4 -22.13 16.50 -6.61
N GLN A 5 -21.09 17.32 -6.51
CA GLN A 5 -19.69 16.87 -6.61
C GLN A 5 -19.16 16.54 -5.21
N ILE A 6 -18.65 15.31 -5.04
CA ILE A 6 -18.02 14.83 -3.80
C ILE A 6 -16.59 14.41 -4.13
N GLU A 7 -15.62 15.00 -3.44
CA GLU A 7 -14.20 14.64 -3.57
C GLU A 7 -13.93 13.32 -2.82
N LEU A 8 -13.46 12.31 -3.53
CA LEU A 8 -13.02 11.05 -2.94
C LEU A 8 -11.51 11.08 -2.70
N LYS A 9 -11.09 11.05 -1.43
CA LYS A 9 -9.68 10.95 -1.05
C LYS A 9 -9.35 9.51 -0.68
N ARG A 10 -8.54 8.85 -1.51
CA ARG A 10 -8.02 7.50 -1.22
C ARG A 10 -7.01 7.56 -0.08
N THR A 11 -7.03 6.56 0.78
CA THR A 11 -6.00 6.36 1.80
C THR A 11 -4.76 5.73 1.18
N GLY A 12 -3.60 6.28 1.49
CA GLY A 12 -2.33 5.84 0.92
C GLY A 12 -1.42 7.01 0.61
N PHE A 13 -0.35 6.71 -0.11
CA PHE A 13 0.59 7.71 -0.60
C PHE A 13 1.30 7.21 -1.86
N PRO A 14 1.78 8.13 -2.73
CA PRO A 14 2.52 7.75 -3.92
C PRO A 14 3.91 7.23 -3.55
N VAL A 15 4.38 6.21 -4.28
CA VAL A 15 5.73 5.66 -4.21
C VAL A 15 6.33 5.72 -5.60
N LYS A 16 7.52 6.29 -5.73
CA LYS A 16 8.18 6.47 -7.02
C LYS A 16 9.42 5.56 -7.10
N ILE A 17 9.42 4.66 -8.07
CA ILE A 17 10.56 3.79 -8.40
C ILE A 17 11.05 4.19 -9.79
N GLY A 18 12.18 4.90 -9.84
CA GLY A 18 12.66 5.51 -11.06
C GLY A 18 11.64 6.51 -11.63
N GLU A 19 11.14 6.25 -12.84
CA GLU A 19 10.12 7.06 -13.50
C GLU A 19 8.69 6.57 -13.26
N VAL A 20 8.52 5.41 -12.63
CA VAL A 20 7.21 4.80 -12.38
C VAL A 20 6.66 5.28 -11.05
N GLU A 21 5.48 5.91 -11.10
CA GLU A 21 4.69 6.20 -9.91
C GLU A 21 3.70 5.06 -9.64
N LEU A 22 3.70 4.60 -8.39
CA LEU A 22 2.84 3.57 -7.81
C LEU A 22 2.07 4.17 -6.63
N TRP A 23 1.00 3.50 -6.20
CA TRP A 23 0.21 3.91 -5.04
C TRP A 23 0.32 2.85 -3.96
N PHE A 24 0.82 3.24 -2.78
CA PHE A 24 0.80 2.37 -1.61
C PHE A 24 -0.50 2.60 -0.84
N ASP A 25 -1.38 1.60 -0.83
CA ASP A 25 -2.71 1.69 -0.23
C ASP A 25 -2.67 1.36 1.27
N THR A 26 -2.99 2.36 2.10
CA THR A 26 -3.02 2.24 3.57
C THR A 26 -4.43 2.15 4.15
N SER A 27 -5.43 1.82 3.33
CA SER A 27 -6.76 1.46 3.84
C SER A 27 -6.67 0.29 4.81
N GLN A 28 -7.61 0.20 5.76
CA GLN A 28 -7.62 -0.88 6.74
C GLN A 28 -7.77 -2.25 6.06
N GLU A 29 -8.58 -2.30 5.01
CA GLU A 29 -8.80 -3.43 4.12
C GLU A 29 -7.50 -3.85 3.44
N SER A 30 -6.68 -2.89 3.00
CA SER A 30 -5.39 -3.17 2.38
C SER A 30 -4.35 -3.61 3.41
N LEU A 31 -4.30 -2.95 4.57
CA LEU A 31 -3.34 -3.28 5.63
C LEU A 31 -3.54 -4.70 6.18
N MET A 32 -4.80 -5.18 6.21
CA MET A 32 -5.11 -6.57 6.56
C MET A 32 -4.40 -7.58 5.66
N ARG A 33 -4.19 -7.28 4.37
CA ARG A 33 -3.52 -8.19 3.43
C ARG A 33 -2.07 -8.46 3.78
N PHE A 34 -1.41 -7.57 4.53
CA PHE A 34 -0.01 -7.77 4.94
C PHE A 34 0.14 -8.85 6.02
N TYR A 35 -0.91 -9.18 6.80
CA TYR A 35 -0.85 -10.26 7.78
C TYR A 35 -0.65 -11.63 7.12
N ASP A 36 -1.32 -11.85 6.00
CA ASP A 36 -1.31 -13.13 5.28
C ASP A 36 -0.36 -13.11 4.07
N MET A 37 0.45 -12.05 3.93
CA MET A 37 1.27 -11.82 2.73
C MET A 37 2.29 -12.94 2.48
N GLU A 38 2.91 -13.48 3.53
CA GLU A 38 3.82 -14.61 3.40
C GLU A 38 3.11 -15.88 2.93
N GLU A 39 1.89 -16.12 3.41
CA GLU A 39 1.08 -17.27 2.99
C GLU A 39 0.63 -17.11 1.54
N GLU A 40 0.20 -15.92 1.14
CA GLU A 40 -0.22 -15.62 -0.22
C GLU A 40 0.95 -15.71 -1.20
N LEU A 41 2.15 -15.24 -0.81
CA LEU A 41 3.37 -15.41 -1.59
C LEU A 41 3.67 -16.89 -1.83
N LYS A 42 3.70 -17.70 -0.75
CA LYS A 42 3.94 -19.14 -0.84
C LYS A 42 2.89 -19.82 -1.73
N ARG A 43 1.61 -19.48 -1.54
CA ARG A 43 0.51 -20.02 -2.34
C ARG A 43 0.68 -19.72 -3.83
N ARG A 44 0.96 -18.47 -4.20
CA ARG A 44 1.15 -18.05 -5.60
C ARG A 44 2.40 -18.69 -6.21
N LEU A 45 3.48 -18.85 -5.44
CA LEU A 45 4.71 -19.48 -5.90
C LEU A 45 4.53 -20.99 -6.13
N VAL A 46 3.90 -21.71 -5.19
CA VAL A 46 3.57 -23.14 -5.34
C VAL A 46 2.67 -23.36 -6.56
N GLN A 47 1.67 -22.50 -6.77
CA GLN A 47 0.81 -22.59 -7.95
C GLN A 47 1.62 -22.44 -9.25
N TYR A 48 2.55 -21.48 -9.29
CA TYR A 48 3.45 -21.31 -10.44
C TYR A 48 4.33 -22.55 -10.68
N GLU A 49 4.95 -23.10 -9.64
CA GLU A 49 5.77 -24.31 -9.76
C GLU A 49 4.95 -25.50 -10.29
N LEU A 50 3.71 -25.67 -9.79
CA LEU A 50 2.79 -26.69 -10.28
C LEU A 50 2.44 -26.49 -11.76
N ASP A 51 2.18 -25.26 -12.19
CA ASP A 51 1.88 -24.93 -13.58
C ASP A 51 3.08 -25.23 -14.49
N VAL A 52 4.29 -24.88 -14.05
CA VAL A 52 5.55 -25.17 -14.77
C VAL A 52 5.80 -26.67 -14.87
N VAL A 53 5.66 -27.42 -13.77
CA VAL A 53 5.82 -28.88 -13.78
C VAL A 53 4.78 -29.52 -14.69
N SER A 54 3.51 -29.12 -14.57
CA SER A 54 2.39 -29.64 -15.37
C SER A 54 2.61 -29.43 -16.87
N ALA A 55 3.11 -28.25 -17.26
CA ALA A 55 3.44 -27.94 -18.65
C ALA A 55 4.63 -28.77 -19.19
N ASN A 56 5.49 -29.29 -18.30
CA ASN A 56 6.73 -29.99 -18.66
C ASN A 56 6.71 -31.50 -18.39
N ILE A 57 5.56 -32.11 -18.03
CA ILE A 57 5.41 -33.54 -17.70
C ILE A 57 5.99 -34.50 -18.78
N ASN A 58 6.06 -34.06 -20.04
CA ASN A 58 6.56 -34.87 -21.15
C ASN A 58 8.05 -34.65 -21.49
N ASN A 59 8.74 -33.75 -20.80
CA ASN A 59 10.14 -33.42 -21.08
C ASN A 59 11.09 -34.33 -20.29
N LYS A 60 11.99 -35.03 -20.98
CA LYS A 60 13.08 -35.80 -20.35
C LYS A 60 14.06 -34.83 -19.70
N ILE A 61 14.23 -34.93 -18.38
CA ILE A 61 15.26 -34.18 -17.65
C ILE A 61 16.58 -34.95 -17.81
N GLU A 62 17.49 -34.44 -18.63
CA GLU A 62 18.86 -34.96 -18.72
C GLU A 62 19.68 -34.40 -17.54
N ARG A 63 20.35 -35.31 -16.81
CA ARG A 63 21.20 -34.98 -15.65
C ARG A 63 22.62 -34.69 -16.14
N ASP A 64 22.87 -33.49 -16.66
CA ASP A 64 24.24 -33.07 -16.96
C ASP A 64 24.49 -31.63 -16.48
N GLY A 65 25.17 -31.48 -15.34
CA GLY A 65 25.82 -30.24 -14.90
C GLY A 65 24.95 -28.97 -14.77
N VAL A 66 25.61 -27.83 -14.64
CA VAL A 66 24.97 -26.50 -14.73
C VAL A 66 24.87 -26.14 -16.22
N THR A 67 23.70 -26.34 -16.82
CA THR A 67 23.43 -25.91 -18.20
C THR A 67 22.80 -24.51 -18.23
N LYS A 68 22.76 -23.89 -19.41
CA LYS A 68 22.12 -22.58 -19.61
C LYS A 68 20.63 -22.62 -19.24
N GLU A 69 19.97 -23.75 -19.48
CA GLU A 69 18.56 -23.99 -19.21
C GLU A 69 18.31 -24.08 -17.70
N VAL A 70 19.20 -24.73 -16.95
CA VAL A 70 19.13 -24.77 -15.47
C VAL A 70 19.27 -23.37 -14.88
N VAL A 71 20.21 -22.57 -15.39
CA VAL A 71 20.39 -21.17 -14.96
C VAL A 71 19.19 -20.30 -15.34
N ALA A 72 18.65 -20.46 -16.54
CA ALA A 72 17.47 -19.73 -16.99
C ALA A 72 16.24 -20.03 -16.11
N GLY A 73 16.01 -21.30 -15.77
CA GLY A 73 14.91 -21.69 -14.88
C GLY A 73 15.04 -21.12 -13.48
N ALA A 74 16.26 -21.05 -12.92
CA ALA A 74 16.50 -20.41 -11.63
C ALA A 74 16.17 -18.89 -11.67
N ILE A 75 16.61 -18.19 -12.72
CA ILE A 75 16.30 -16.76 -12.92
C ILE A 75 14.79 -16.54 -13.07
N GLU A 76 14.09 -17.40 -13.80
CA GLU A 76 12.63 -17.29 -13.95
C GLU A 76 11.89 -17.47 -12.62
N LEU A 77 12.33 -18.39 -11.77
CA LEU A 77 11.74 -18.59 -10.45
C LEU A 77 11.95 -17.36 -9.55
N GLU A 78 13.18 -16.84 -9.48
CA GLU A 78 13.49 -15.62 -8.72
C GLU A 78 12.69 -14.42 -9.23
N LYS A 79 12.62 -14.26 -10.56
CA LYS A 79 11.82 -13.22 -11.20
C LYS A 79 10.34 -13.34 -10.83
N LYS A 80 9.79 -14.57 -10.82
CA LYS A 80 8.40 -14.79 -10.47
C LYS A 80 8.11 -14.50 -9.01
N GLN A 81 9.02 -14.87 -8.12
CA GLN A 81 8.91 -14.50 -6.71
C GLN A 81 8.90 -12.97 -6.54
N LEU A 82 9.79 -12.27 -7.24
CA LEU A 82 9.85 -10.81 -7.23
C LEU A 82 8.57 -10.18 -7.78
N GLU A 83 8.03 -10.72 -8.87
CA GLU A 83 6.74 -10.31 -9.45
C GLU A 83 5.62 -10.38 -8.41
N ILE A 84 5.49 -11.51 -7.73
CA ILE A 84 4.47 -11.73 -6.70
C ILE A 84 4.63 -10.70 -5.57
N GLN A 85 5.85 -10.41 -5.12
CA GLN A 85 6.07 -9.45 -4.04
C GLN A 85 5.63 -8.02 -4.42
N TYR A 86 6.03 -7.54 -5.60
CA TYR A 86 5.61 -6.24 -6.09
C TYR A 86 4.08 -6.14 -6.19
N ASP A 87 3.45 -7.17 -6.72
CA ASP A 87 2.02 -7.22 -6.93
C ASP A 87 1.24 -7.29 -5.61
N LEU A 88 1.76 -7.97 -4.59
CA LEU A 88 1.16 -7.98 -3.26
C LEU A 88 1.24 -6.62 -2.56
N ILE A 89 2.33 -5.87 -2.79
CA ILE A 89 2.58 -4.58 -2.12
C ILE A 89 1.82 -3.44 -2.80
N PHE A 90 1.81 -3.40 -4.13
CA PHE A 90 1.30 -2.26 -4.92
C PHE A 90 0.07 -2.58 -5.76
N GLY A 91 -0.33 -3.86 -5.84
CA GLY A 91 -1.44 -4.36 -6.64
C GLY A 91 -0.97 -5.11 -7.88
N ASP A 92 -1.79 -6.08 -8.30
CA ASP A 92 -1.49 -6.98 -9.43
C ASP A 92 -1.10 -6.21 -10.71
N GLY A 93 -0.09 -6.72 -11.44
CA GLY A 93 0.44 -6.12 -12.67
C GLY A 93 1.44 -4.98 -12.44
N THR A 94 1.80 -4.70 -11.18
CA THR A 94 2.83 -3.68 -10.86
C THR A 94 4.19 -4.10 -11.38
N PHE A 95 4.55 -5.37 -11.19
CA PHE A 95 5.85 -5.85 -11.66
C PHE A 95 5.98 -5.74 -13.17
N ASP A 96 4.95 -6.15 -13.93
CA ASP A 96 4.96 -6.06 -15.40
C ASP A 96 5.16 -4.61 -15.86
N LYS A 97 4.49 -3.66 -15.20
CA LYS A 97 4.66 -2.23 -15.46
C LYS A 97 6.11 -1.80 -15.24
N LEU A 98 6.73 -2.18 -14.12
CA LEU A 98 8.11 -1.85 -13.81
C LEU A 98 9.09 -2.53 -14.78
N TYR A 99 8.93 -3.82 -15.03
CA TYR A 99 9.82 -4.62 -15.86
C TYR A 99 9.78 -4.21 -17.33
N SER A 100 8.65 -3.67 -17.81
CA SER A 100 8.54 -3.09 -19.16
C SER A 100 9.47 -1.88 -19.39
N ILE A 101 9.80 -1.16 -18.31
CA ILE A 101 10.68 0.02 -18.35
C ILE A 101 12.10 -0.36 -17.91
N TYR A 102 12.21 -1.23 -16.90
CA TYR A 102 13.46 -1.70 -16.32
C TYR A 102 13.52 -3.23 -16.42
N PRO A 103 13.91 -3.82 -17.57
CA PRO A 103 13.96 -5.27 -17.77
C PRO A 103 15.17 -5.92 -17.09
N ASP A 104 15.44 -5.54 -15.84
CA ASP A 104 16.53 -5.99 -15.00
C ASP A 104 15.94 -6.39 -13.63
N TYR A 105 15.76 -7.70 -13.43
CA TYR A 105 15.12 -8.21 -12.22
C TYR A 105 16.00 -7.97 -10.97
N ASN A 106 17.33 -7.93 -11.11
CA ASN A 106 18.22 -7.67 -9.98
C ASN A 106 18.14 -6.21 -9.54
N ALA A 107 18.10 -5.29 -10.51
CA ALA A 107 17.87 -3.87 -10.20
C ALA A 107 16.52 -3.65 -9.53
N LEU A 108 15.47 -4.32 -10.00
CA LEU A 108 14.15 -4.29 -9.37
C LEU A 108 14.15 -4.93 -7.97
N ASN A 109 14.84 -6.05 -7.76
CA ASN A 109 14.95 -6.65 -6.42
C ASN A 109 15.60 -5.67 -5.43
N ASN A 110 16.72 -5.06 -5.81
CA ASN A 110 17.40 -4.06 -4.98
C ASN A 110 16.52 -2.83 -4.72
N ALA A 111 15.75 -2.40 -5.72
CA ALA A 111 14.80 -1.28 -5.56
C ALA A 111 13.67 -1.64 -4.59
N LEU A 112 13.17 -2.88 -4.62
CA LEU A 112 12.13 -3.34 -3.71
C LEU A 112 12.62 -3.38 -2.26
N GLU A 113 13.84 -3.86 -2.01
CA GLU A 113 14.45 -3.86 -0.67
C GLU A 113 14.54 -2.43 -0.10
N GLN A 114 15.02 -1.48 -0.90
CA GLN A 114 15.09 -0.06 -0.48
C GLN A 114 13.69 0.53 -0.28
N THR A 115 12.73 0.16 -1.14
CA THR A 115 11.34 0.59 -1.03
C THR A 115 10.71 0.10 0.27
N ALA A 116 10.97 -1.14 0.68
CA ALA A 116 10.44 -1.71 1.93
C ALA A 116 10.94 -0.93 3.16
N ILE A 117 12.22 -0.54 3.19
CA ILE A 117 12.78 0.29 4.27
C ILE A 117 12.10 1.66 4.30
N MET A 118 11.99 2.33 3.16
CA MET A 118 11.35 3.66 3.09
C MET A 118 9.85 3.61 3.40
N LEU A 119 9.17 2.53 3.03
CA LEU A 119 7.77 2.29 3.37
C LEU A 119 7.58 2.14 4.88
N HIS A 120 8.47 1.43 5.56
CA HIS A 120 8.44 1.30 7.02
C HIS A 120 8.50 2.67 7.70
N ASP A 121 9.50 3.49 7.35
CA ASP A 121 9.68 4.82 7.92
C ASP A 121 8.46 5.71 7.62
N LYS A 122 7.93 5.65 6.40
CA LYS A 122 6.77 6.45 6.00
C LYS A 122 5.50 6.03 6.73
N LEU A 123 5.32 4.73 6.98
CA LEU A 123 4.19 4.21 7.75
C LEU A 123 4.23 4.68 9.21
N GLU A 124 5.41 4.76 9.81
CA GLU A 124 5.58 5.31 11.16
C GLU A 124 5.17 6.79 11.20
N GLU A 125 5.66 7.59 10.25
CA GLU A 125 5.27 9.01 10.11
C GLU A 125 3.75 9.17 9.95
N VAL A 126 3.13 8.37 9.08
CA VAL A 126 1.68 8.39 8.84
C VAL A 126 0.91 7.99 10.11
N ALA A 127 1.39 7.01 10.87
CA ALA A 127 0.77 6.61 12.13
C ALA A 127 0.81 7.72 13.18
N GLU A 128 1.90 8.48 13.26
CA GLU A 128 2.02 9.64 14.14
C GLU A 128 1.08 10.78 13.72
N GLN A 129 1.02 11.09 12.42
CA GLN A 129 0.07 12.06 11.86
C GLN A 129 -1.37 11.65 12.19
N HIS A 130 -1.73 10.38 12.03
CA HIS A 130 -3.05 9.88 12.41
C HIS A 130 -3.39 10.11 13.88
N LYS A 131 -2.44 9.91 14.81
CA LYS A 131 -2.66 10.19 16.24
C LYS A 131 -3.01 11.65 16.49
N THR A 132 -2.37 12.59 15.78
CA THR A 132 -2.66 14.03 15.92
C THR A 132 -4.05 14.39 15.40
N VAL A 133 -4.39 13.92 14.19
CA VAL A 133 -5.70 14.17 13.55
C VAL A 133 -6.85 13.59 14.39
N VAL A 134 -6.68 12.39 14.95
CA VAL A 134 -7.68 11.77 15.82
C VAL A 134 -7.87 12.59 17.11
N LYS A 135 -6.80 13.08 17.73
CA LYS A 135 -6.87 13.95 18.92
C LYS A 135 -7.57 15.28 18.62
N GLU A 136 -7.28 15.90 17.48
CA GLU A 136 -7.93 17.14 17.04
C GLU A 136 -9.43 16.93 16.77
N ARG A 137 -9.78 15.88 16.04
CA ARG A 137 -11.18 15.51 15.78
C ARG A 137 -11.92 15.23 17.09
N ALA A 138 -11.36 14.40 17.97
CA ALA A 138 -11.96 14.10 19.27
C ALA A 138 -12.17 15.39 20.08
N SER A 139 -11.18 16.27 20.12
CA SER A 139 -11.28 17.58 20.80
C SER A 139 -12.37 18.46 20.18
N HIS A 140 -12.46 18.52 18.85
CA HIS A 140 -13.48 19.26 18.14
C HIS A 140 -14.91 18.74 18.45
N TYR A 141 -15.11 17.42 18.51
CA TYR A 141 -16.41 16.84 18.86
C TYR A 141 -16.75 17.01 20.35
N LEU A 142 -15.79 16.83 21.26
CA LEU A 142 -15.98 17.03 22.70
C LEU A 142 -16.25 18.51 23.06
N ASN A 143 -15.71 19.45 22.27
CA ASN A 143 -15.92 20.88 22.48
C ASN A 143 -17.15 21.43 21.74
N LYS A 144 -17.66 20.75 20.71
CA LYS A 144 -18.94 21.09 20.05
C LYS A 144 -20.15 21.04 20.99
N GLY A 145 -20.06 20.29 22.11
CA GLY A 145 -21.08 20.29 23.18
C GLY A 145 -20.93 21.39 24.23
N LYS A 146 -19.87 22.21 24.19
CA LYS A 146 -19.56 23.25 25.20
C LYS A 146 -19.86 24.67 24.71
N VAL A 147 -20.90 24.86 23.89
CA VAL A 147 -21.43 26.21 23.65
C VAL A 147 -22.11 26.67 24.94
N THR A 148 -21.43 27.49 25.73
CA THR A 148 -21.98 28.14 26.92
C THR A 148 -23.30 28.84 26.55
N PRO A 149 -24.39 28.63 27.31
CA PRO A 149 -25.63 29.36 27.07
C PRO A 149 -25.33 30.85 27.19
N ILE A 150 -25.68 31.61 26.15
CA ILE A 150 -25.59 33.07 26.14
C ILE A 150 -26.45 33.57 27.31
N LYS A 151 -25.82 34.00 28.40
CA LYS A 151 -26.52 34.67 29.50
C LYS A 151 -27.05 36.00 28.98
N ASN A 152 -28.31 36.03 28.58
CA ASN A 152 -29.06 37.25 28.29
C ASN A 152 -29.22 38.07 29.58
N ASN A 153 -28.21 38.85 29.95
CA ASN A 153 -28.34 39.88 30.97
C ASN A 153 -29.10 41.08 30.36
N LYS A 154 -30.44 41.00 30.38
CA LYS A 154 -31.29 42.20 30.27
C LYS A 154 -31.08 43.04 31.54
N LYS A 155 -30.11 43.95 31.51
CA LYS A 155 -29.99 45.04 32.49
C LYS A 155 -31.27 45.88 32.41
N GLN A 156 -32.11 45.77 33.45
CA GLN A 156 -33.13 46.77 33.77
C GLN A 156 -32.45 48.15 33.88
N LYS A 157 -32.62 49.01 32.88
CA LYS A 157 -32.37 50.44 33.03
C LYS A 157 -33.49 51.00 33.89
N LYS A 158 -33.22 51.16 35.19
CA LYS A 158 -33.92 52.10 36.06
C LYS A 158 -33.69 53.50 35.50
N ASN A 159 -34.69 54.07 34.83
CA ASN A 159 -34.77 55.52 34.64
C ASN A 159 -35.37 56.13 35.91
N LYS A 160 -34.53 56.79 36.70
CA LYS A 160 -34.91 57.83 37.67
C LYS A 160 -34.29 59.14 37.18
N LYS A 161 -35.14 60.15 36.96
CA LYS A 161 -34.93 61.61 36.90
C LYS A 161 -36.00 62.15 35.94
N LYS A 162 -36.83 63.13 36.28
CA LYS A 162 -36.93 64.01 37.44
C LYS A 162 -38.36 64.55 37.44
#